data_AF-A0A2J7V4S0-F1
#
_entry.id   AF-A0A2J7V4S0-F1
#
_cell.length_a   1.000
_cell.length_b   1.000
_cell.length_c   1.000
_cell.angle_alpha   90.00
_cell.angle_beta   90.00
_cell.angle_gamma   90.00
#
_symmetry.space_group_name_H-M   'P 1'
#
loop_
_entity.id
_entity.type
_entity.pdbx_description
1 polymer ?
#
loop_
_entity_poly.entity_id
_entity_poly.type
_entity_poly.pdbx_seq_one_letter_code
_entity_poly.pdbx_strand_id
1 'polypeptide(L)'
;MTDRPGEQLAAFAAELAFDTIPDAAVRRAEDLFLDWSGSVLAGRNAPPVRAILDVARAIAPAGGQAEILINRGSSSPAFAALVNAAASHVGE
;
A
#
# COMPACT_ATOMS: atom_id res chain seq x y z
N MET A 1 -24.39 7.91 -26.84
CA MET A 1 -23.26 7.04 -26.44
C MET A 1 -23.05 7.29 -24.97
N THR A 2 -23.62 6.45 -24.10
CA THR A 2 -23.52 6.63 -22.64
C THR A 2 -22.11 6.28 -22.25
N ASP A 3 -21.33 7.28 -21.82
CA ASP A 3 -20.01 7.05 -21.26
C ASP A 3 -20.16 6.14 -20.03
N ARG A 4 -19.32 5.10 -19.95
CA ARG A 4 -19.31 4.14 -18.84
C ARG A 4 -17.90 4.09 -18.27
N PRO A 5 -17.49 5.12 -17.51
CA PRO A 5 -16.10 5.27 -17.07
C PRO A 5 -15.61 4.08 -16.25
N GLY A 6 -16.48 3.48 -15.42
CA GLY A 6 -16.14 2.31 -14.63
C GLY A 6 -15.84 1.06 -15.47
N GLU A 7 -16.60 0.83 -16.55
CA GLU A 7 -16.35 -0.29 -17.47
C GLU A 7 -15.06 -0.09 -18.25
N GLN A 8 -14.79 1.14 -18.70
CA GLN A 8 -13.54 1.49 -19.40
C GLN A 8 -12.31 1.30 -18.49
N LEU A 9 -12.38 1.75 -17.24
CA LEU A 9 -11.28 1.60 -16.29
C LEU A 9 -11.03 0.12 -15.94
N ALA A 10 -12.09 -0.66 -15.75
CA ALA A 10 -11.98 -2.09 -15.48
C ALA A 10 -11.36 -2.85 -16.66
N ALA A 11 -11.77 -2.55 -17.90
CA ALA A 11 -11.18 -3.12 -19.10
C ALA A 11 -9.70 -2.77 -19.23
N PHE A 12 -9.36 -1.48 -19.06
CA PHE A 12 -7.96 -1.04 -19.05
C PHE A 12 -7.12 -1.79 -18.02
N ALA A 13 -7.59 -1.92 -16.78
CA ALA A 13 -6.86 -2.63 -15.72
C ALA A 13 -6.69 -4.13 -16.00
N ALA A 14 -7.68 -4.77 -16.65
CA ALA A 14 -7.64 -6.19 -16.99
C ALA A 14 -6.70 -6.50 -18.17
N GLU A 15 -6.52 -5.55 -19.10
CA GLU A 15 -5.73 -5.71 -20.31
C GLU A 15 -4.31 -5.11 -20.21
N LEU A 16 -4.02 -4.36 -19.15
CA LEU A 16 -2.72 -3.70 -18.97
C LEU A 16 -1.57 -4.71 -18.93
N ALA A 17 -0.62 -4.55 -19.83
CA ALA A 17 0.62 -5.33 -19.89
C ALA A 17 1.84 -4.43 -19.64
N PHE A 18 2.83 -4.93 -18.90
CA PHE A 18 3.95 -4.11 -18.44
C PHE A 18 4.73 -3.44 -19.58
N ASP A 19 4.89 -4.14 -20.70
CA ASP A 19 5.56 -3.66 -21.92
C ASP A 19 4.82 -2.54 -22.65
N THR A 20 3.54 -2.34 -22.35
CA THR A 20 2.72 -1.23 -22.88
C THR A 20 2.78 0.03 -22.00
N ILE A 21 3.41 -0.04 -20.82
CA ILE A 21 3.55 1.10 -19.93
C ILE A 21 4.70 1.99 -20.44
N PRO A 22 4.48 3.31 -20.63
CA PRO A 22 5.56 4.22 -21.01
C PRO A 22 6.72 4.20 -20.00
N ASP A 23 7.96 4.16 -20.49
CA ASP A 23 9.17 4.13 -19.64
C ASP A 23 9.17 5.22 -18.56
N ALA A 24 8.73 6.43 -18.90
CA ALA A 24 8.65 7.54 -17.96
C ALA A 24 7.68 7.26 -16.79
N ALA A 25 6.57 6.55 -17.04
CA ALA A 25 5.62 6.16 -16.00
C ALA A 25 6.21 5.07 -15.09
N VAL A 26 6.94 4.10 -15.66
CA VAL A 26 7.65 3.07 -14.88
C VAL A 26 8.69 3.72 -13.95
N ARG A 27 9.53 4.62 -14.48
CA ARG A 27 10.52 5.36 -13.67
C ARG A 27 9.87 6.18 -12.56
N ARG A 28 8.76 6.84 -12.86
CA ARG A 28 8.02 7.58 -11.85
C ARG A 28 7.44 6.66 -10.77
N ALA A 29 6.97 5.47 -11.14
CA ALA A 29 6.46 4.49 -10.17
C ALA A 29 7.58 3.98 -9.24
N GLU A 30 8.80 3.78 -9.75
CA GLU A 30 9.97 3.43 -8.93
C GLU A 30 10.28 4.52 -7.89
N ASP A 31 10.31 5.79 -8.32
CA ASP A 31 10.53 6.94 -7.43
C ASP A 31 9.44 7.02 -6.34
N LEU A 32 8.17 6.86 -6.74
CA LEU A 32 7.03 6.89 -5.82
C LEU A 32 7.06 5.72 -4.83
N PHE A 33 7.49 4.54 -5.27
CA PHE A 33 7.63 3.39 -4.39
C PHE A 33 8.73 3.60 -3.34
N LEU A 34 9.86 4.19 -3.74
CA LEU A 34 10.95 4.55 -2.84
C LEU A 34 10.50 5.59 -1.80
N ASP A 35 9.84 6.66 -2.26
CA ASP A 35 9.31 7.73 -1.42
C ASP A 35 8.27 7.21 -0.43
N TRP A 36 7.32 6.39 -0.90
CA TRP A 36 6.33 5.73 -0.06
C TRP A 36 6.98 4.87 1.02
N SER A 37 7.96 4.04 0.64
CA SER A 37 8.69 3.18 1.59
C SER A 37 9.44 4.00 2.64
N GLY A 38 10.06 5.11 2.24
CA GLY A 38 10.68 6.07 3.16
C GLY A 38 9.68 6.66 4.16
N SER A 39 8.50 7.04 3.66
CA SER A 39 7.42 7.60 4.47
C SER A 39 6.87 6.59 5.49
N VAL A 40 6.68 5.32 5.10
CA VAL A 40 6.32 4.23 6.03
C VAL A 40 7.29 4.16 7.20
N LEU A 41 8.60 4.16 6.91
CA LEU A 41 9.64 4.05 7.92
C LEU A 41 9.73 5.29 8.80
N ALA A 42 9.51 6.48 8.25
CA ALA A 42 9.46 7.73 9.00
C ALA A 42 8.25 7.76 9.96
N GLY A 43 7.09 7.29 9.51
CA GLY A 43 5.84 7.28 10.28
C GLY A 43 5.74 6.22 11.37
N ARG A 44 6.68 5.26 11.43
CA ARG A 44 6.63 4.09 12.34
C ARG A 44 6.30 4.38 13.80
N ASN A 45 6.74 5.53 14.32
CA ASN A 45 6.62 5.88 15.73
C ASN A 45 5.44 6.84 15.99
N ALA A 46 4.67 7.23 14.99
CA ALA A 46 3.56 8.14 15.20
C ALA A 46 2.48 7.48 16.08
N PRO A 47 1.90 8.20 17.07
CA PRO A 47 0.85 7.66 17.93
C PRO A 47 -0.33 6.99 17.19
N PRO A 48 -0.92 7.59 16.12
CA PRO A 48 -2.03 6.95 15.41
C PRO A 48 -1.61 5.66 14.69
N VAL A 49 -0.37 5.57 14.20
CA VAL A 49 0.18 4.35 13.57
C VAL A 49 0.29 3.22 14.59
N ARG A 50 0.75 3.53 15.81
CA ARG A 50 0.81 2.53 16.90
C ARG A 50 -0.58 2.04 17.30
N ALA A 51 -1.56 2.94 17.40
CA ALA A 51 -2.93 2.57 17.72
C ALA A 51 -3.54 1.62 16.66
N ILE A 52 -3.31 1.90 15.37
CA ILE A 52 -3.77 1.03 14.27
C ILE A 52 -3.07 -0.33 14.31
N LEU A 53 -1.76 -0.35 14.58
CA LEU A 53 -1.01 -1.61 14.75
C LEU A 53 -1.56 -2.45 15.92
N ASP A 54 -1.89 -1.83 17.04
CA ASP A 54 -2.42 -2.53 18.21
C ASP A 54 -3.81 -3.12 17.92
N VAL A 55 -4.68 -2.38 17.22
CA VAL A 55 -5.97 -2.90 16.74
C VAL A 55 -5.75 -4.07 15.79
N ALA A 56 -4.86 -3.93 14.80
CA ALA A 56 -4.57 -5.00 13.84
C ALA A 56 -4.08 -6.27 14.56
N ARG A 57 -3.20 -6.15 15.55
CA ARG A 57 -2.73 -7.29 16.35
C ARG A 57 -3.82 -7.97 17.16
N ALA A 58 -4.82 -7.22 17.61
CA ALA A 58 -5.91 -7.76 18.43
C ALA A 58 -6.93 -8.57 17.61
N ILE A 59 -7.11 -8.26 16.32
CA ILE A 59 -8.19 -8.85 15.50
C ILE A 59 -7.69 -9.67 14.30
N ALA A 60 -6.44 -9.47 13.87
CA ALA A 60 -5.86 -10.27 12.80
C ALA A 60 -5.42 -11.65 13.31
N PRO A 61 -5.47 -12.69 12.45
CA PRO A 61 -4.75 -13.93 12.72
C PRO A 61 -3.28 -13.66 13.02
N ALA A 62 -2.69 -14.44 13.93
CA ALA A 62 -1.27 -14.31 14.25
C ALA A 62 -0.42 -14.70 13.03
N GLY A 63 0.50 -13.81 12.63
CA GLY A 63 1.36 -13.99 11.46
C GLY A 63 0.60 -13.91 10.13
N GLY A 64 1.31 -14.17 9.04
CA GLY A 64 0.74 -14.25 7.70
C GLY A 64 1.78 -14.05 6.61
N GLN A 65 1.32 -13.96 5.37
CA GLN A 65 2.17 -13.88 4.18
C GLN A 65 2.66 -12.47 3.86
N ALA A 66 2.16 -11.45 4.54
CA ALA A 66 2.48 -10.06 4.27
C ALA A 66 3.18 -9.38 5.44
N GLU A 67 4.21 -8.58 5.15
CA GLU A 67 5.05 -7.91 6.14
C GLU A 67 4.47 -6.57 6.62
N ILE A 68 4.59 -6.32 7.92
CA ILE A 68 4.41 -5.00 8.53
C ILE A 68 5.80 -4.34 8.62
N LEU A 69 6.06 -3.41 7.71
CA LEU A 69 7.41 -2.86 7.47
C LEU A 69 7.97 -2.11 8.69
N ILE A 70 7.10 -1.57 9.54
CA ILE A 70 7.48 -0.75 10.70
C ILE A 70 7.96 -1.58 11.91
N ASN A 71 7.75 -2.91 11.92
CA ASN A 71 8.11 -3.75 13.07
C ASN A 71 8.64 -5.16 12.71
N ARG A 72 8.85 -5.47 11.43
CA ARG A 72 9.32 -6.79 10.93
C ARG A 72 8.41 -7.97 11.31
N GLY A 73 7.18 -7.67 11.70
CA GLY A 73 6.14 -8.66 11.92
C GLY A 73 5.43 -9.00 10.61
N SER A 74 4.57 -10.01 10.65
CA SER A 74 3.71 -10.36 9.52
C SER A 74 2.26 -10.49 9.94
N SER A 75 1.36 -10.31 8.97
CA SER A 75 -0.09 -10.45 9.14
C SER A 75 -0.74 -10.91 7.82
N SER A 76 -2.07 -10.99 7.80
CA SER A 76 -2.79 -11.15 6.54
C SER A 76 -2.54 -9.93 5.62
N PRO A 77 -2.65 -10.09 4.29
CA PRO A 77 -2.42 -8.99 3.35
C PRO A 77 -3.23 -7.72 3.67
N ALA A 78 -4.49 -7.87 4.07
CA ALA A 78 -5.35 -6.73 4.40
C ALA A 78 -4.86 -5.94 5.62
N PHE A 79 -4.42 -6.62 6.68
CA PHE A 79 -3.95 -5.94 7.89
C PHE A 79 -2.54 -5.39 7.75
N ALA A 80 -1.66 -6.08 7.03
CA ALA A 80 -0.34 -5.54 6.68
C ALA A 80 -0.48 -4.26 5.84
N ALA A 81 -1.36 -4.27 4.83
CA ALA A 81 -1.66 -3.10 4.02
C ALA A 81 -2.23 -1.93 4.86
N LEU A 82 -3.17 -2.22 5.77
CA LEU A 82 -3.74 -1.21 6.68
C LEU A 82 -2.66 -0.50 7.51
N VAL A 83 -1.78 -1.26 8.15
CA VAL A 83 -0.74 -0.69 9.03
C VAL A 83 0.31 0.06 8.21
N ASN A 84 0.76 -0.50 7.09
CA ASN A 84 1.75 0.16 6.23
C ASN A 84 1.19 1.46 5.62
N ALA A 85 -0.07 1.46 5.18
CA ALA A 85 -0.73 2.66 4.64
C ALA A 85 -0.89 3.77 5.69
N ALA A 86 -1.26 3.41 6.93
CA ALA A 86 -1.33 4.36 8.03
C ALA A 86 0.04 5.00 8.30
N ALA A 87 1.10 4.19 8.27
CA ALA A 87 2.47 4.65 8.47
C ALA A 87 2.97 5.56 7.35
N SER A 88 2.61 5.31 6.08
CA SER A 88 3.02 6.17 4.97
C SER A 88 2.34 7.54 4.94
N HIS A 89 1.16 7.68 5.56
CA HIS A 89 0.32 8.88 5.39
C HIS A 89 0.38 9.86 6.58
N VAL A 90 0.86 9.41 7.74
CA VAL A 90 0.85 10.22 8.98
C VAL A 90 1.77 11.46 8.95
N GLY A 91 2.66 11.54 7.97
CA GLY A 91 3.62 12.63 7.78
C GLY A 91 3.14 13.75 6.86
N GLU A 92 1.94 13.64 6.28
CA GLU A 92 1.24 14.71 5.57
C GLU A 92 0.53 15.66 6.56
#